data_AF-A0A1Q9WQV5-F1
#
_entry.id   AF-A0A1Q9WQV5-F1
#
_cell.length_a   1.000
_cell.length_b   1.000
_cell.length_c   1.000
_cell.angle_alpha   90.00
_cell.angle_beta   90.00
_cell.angle_gamma   90.00
#
_symmetry.space_group_name_H-M   'P 1'
#
loop_
_entity.id
_entity.type
_entity.pdbx_description
1 polymer ?
#
loop_
_entity_poly.entity_id
_entity_poly.type
_entity_poly.pdbx_seq_one_letter_code
_entity_poly.pdbx_strand_id
1 'polypeptide(L)'
;MSHEDMYCVAQLTTRLMPNCNTVRKLEVPADLPGVVIFLHGVNDPGASYESVETGLCQGVNERLDRPDLKAGRYGADYAEAQEVPLDERSADQKTTLDDPDTYLYQRDTDDPKIRSLMIPFYWGYRAAPDHVKRDDAG
;
A
#
# COMPACT_ATOMS: atom_id res chain seq x y z
N MET A 1 18.76 25.30 -24.36
CA MET A 1 17.74 24.32 -23.98
C MET A 1 18.48 23.04 -23.62
N SER A 2 18.63 22.76 -22.33
CA SER A 2 19.26 21.53 -21.86
C SER A 2 18.39 20.36 -22.31
N HIS A 3 18.89 19.52 -23.20
CA HIS A 3 18.30 18.21 -23.41
C HIS A 3 18.55 17.42 -22.12
N GLU A 4 17.50 17.15 -21.36
CA GLU A 4 17.54 16.11 -20.34
C GLU A 4 17.71 14.78 -21.08
N ASP A 5 18.95 14.27 -21.10
CA ASP A 5 19.23 12.94 -21.58
C ASP A 5 18.54 11.95 -20.64
N MET A 6 17.37 11.48 -21.05
CA MET A 6 16.63 10.41 -20.39
C MET A 6 17.56 9.21 -20.15
N TYR A 7 17.89 8.93 -18.89
CA TYR A 7 18.71 7.80 -18.49
C TYR A 7 17.97 6.48 -18.78
N CYS A 8 18.47 5.72 -19.76
CA CYS A 8 17.89 4.45 -20.17
C CYS A 8 18.43 3.31 -19.31
N VAL A 9 17.63 2.81 -18.37
CA VAL A 9 18.03 1.70 -17.47
C VAL A 9 17.89 0.34 -18.16
N ALA A 10 16.92 0.20 -19.07
CA ALA A 10 16.70 -1.00 -19.87
C ALA A 10 15.98 -0.65 -21.18
N GLN A 11 16.35 -1.35 -22.27
CA GLN A 11 15.74 -1.21 -23.59
C GLN A 11 15.02 -2.51 -23.94
N LEU A 12 13.70 -2.44 -24.17
CA LEU A 12 12.91 -3.57 -24.65
C LEU A 12 12.43 -3.34 -26.08
N THR A 13 12.90 -4.15 -27.03
CA THR A 13 12.38 -4.16 -28.40
C THR A 13 11.17 -5.11 -28.46
N THR A 14 9.95 -4.62 -28.20
CA THR A 14 8.75 -5.45 -28.33
C THR A 14 8.29 -5.54 -29.78
N ARG A 15 8.11 -6.78 -30.29
CA ARG A 15 7.56 -7.06 -31.63
C ARG A 15 6.02 -6.95 -31.69
N LEU A 16 5.37 -6.59 -30.59
CA LEU A 16 3.92 -6.71 -30.43
C LEU A 16 3.10 -5.49 -30.87
N MET A 17 3.71 -4.44 -31.44
CA MET A 17 2.97 -3.34 -32.04
C MET A 17 2.94 -3.49 -33.58
N PRO A 18 1.78 -3.82 -34.19
CA PRO A 18 1.63 -3.79 -35.65
C PRO A 18 1.98 -2.39 -36.17
N ASN A 19 2.79 -2.29 -37.23
CA ASN A 19 3.24 -1.04 -37.85
C ASN A 19 4.12 -0.13 -36.96
N CYS A 20 4.94 -0.71 -36.08
CA CYS A 20 5.96 0.05 -35.36
C CYS A 20 7.17 0.36 -36.28
N ASN A 21 7.12 1.49 -36.98
CA ASN A 21 8.14 1.89 -37.97
C ASN A 21 9.36 2.60 -37.34
N THR A 22 9.33 2.84 -36.02
CA THR A 22 10.31 3.66 -35.30
C THR A 22 10.60 3.07 -33.93
N VAL A 23 11.86 3.10 -33.49
CA VAL A 23 12.24 2.71 -32.14
C VAL A 23 11.62 3.71 -31.16
N ARG A 24 10.76 3.22 -30.26
CA ARG A 24 10.23 4.02 -29.15
C ARG A 24 10.98 3.67 -27.87
N LYS A 25 11.51 4.69 -27.19
CA LYS A 25 12.04 4.56 -25.84
C LYS A 25 10.84 4.41 -24.89
N LEU A 26 10.91 3.45 -23.97
CA LEU A 26 9.93 3.26 -22.91
C LEU A 26 10.66 3.50 -21.59
N GLU A 27 10.01 4.20 -20.67
CA GLU A 27 10.51 4.31 -19.29
C GLU A 27 10.36 2.95 -18.60
N VAL A 28 11.47 2.41 -18.11
CA VAL A 28 11.49 1.22 -17.26
C VAL A 28 11.74 1.70 -15.83
N PRO A 29 10.81 1.46 -14.89
CA PRO A 29 11.04 1.81 -13.49
C PRO A 29 12.31 1.12 -12.98
N ALA A 30 13.16 1.87 -12.26
CA ALA A 30 14.29 1.28 -11.55
C ALA A 30 13.84 0.17 -10.59
N ASP A 31 14.66 -0.87 -10.46
CA ASP A 31 14.40 -1.98 -9.55
C ASP A 31 14.27 -1.50 -8.09
N LEU A 32 13.39 -2.17 -7.34
CA LEU A 32 13.36 -2.00 -5.90
C LEU A 32 14.69 -2.51 -5.31
N PRO A 33 15.24 -1.85 -4.27
CA PRO A 33 16.58 -2.15 -3.75
C PRO A 33 16.63 -3.48 -2.98
N GLY A 34 15.49 -4.16 -2.86
CA GLY A 34 15.26 -5.35 -2.08
C GLY A 34 13.80 -5.44 -1.64
N VAL A 35 13.49 -6.50 -0.91
CA VAL A 35 12.20 -6.72 -0.24
C VAL A 35 12.45 -6.85 1.24
N VAL A 36 11.64 -6.18 2.06
CA VAL A 36 11.66 -6.26 3.53
C VAL A 36 10.34 -6.85 3.99
N ILE A 37 10.41 -8.02 4.62
CA ILE A 37 9.26 -8.65 5.27
C ILE A 37 9.28 -8.25 6.73
N PHE A 38 8.25 -7.52 7.17
CA PHE A 38 8.17 -7.06 8.54
C PHE A 38 7.24 -7.97 9.35
N LEU A 39 7.84 -8.76 10.25
CA LEU A 39 7.15 -9.65 11.18
C LEU A 39 6.83 -8.88 12.47
N HIS A 40 5.63 -9.05 12.98
CA HIS A 40 5.14 -8.39 14.19
C HIS A 40 4.72 -9.41 15.26
N GLY A 41 4.26 -8.91 16.42
CA GLY A 41 3.79 -9.76 17.52
C GLY A 41 2.60 -10.65 17.13
N VAL A 42 2.44 -11.79 17.78
CA VAL A 42 1.29 -12.68 17.57
C VAL A 42 -0.02 -11.90 17.81
N ASN A 43 -0.97 -11.99 16.89
CA ASN A 43 -2.28 -11.29 16.98
C ASN A 43 -2.17 -9.75 17.10
N ASP A 44 -1.08 -9.12 16.67
CA ASP A 44 -1.06 -7.66 16.52
C ASP A 44 -1.76 -7.29 15.20
N PRO A 45 -2.63 -6.26 15.18
CA PRO A 45 -3.33 -5.85 13.97
C PRO A 45 -2.42 -5.05 13.01
N GLY A 46 -1.15 -4.81 13.34
CA GLY A 46 -0.19 -4.13 12.46
C GLY A 46 -0.09 -2.62 12.71
N ALA A 47 -0.39 -2.15 13.93
CA ALA A 47 -0.46 -0.73 14.24
C ALA A 47 0.85 0.05 13.99
N SER A 48 1.98 -0.65 13.96
CA SER A 48 3.30 -0.05 13.71
C SER A 48 3.69 0.05 12.23
N TYR A 49 2.93 -0.60 11.32
CA TYR A 49 3.31 -0.76 9.92
C TYR A 49 3.44 0.55 9.16
N GLU A 50 2.49 1.46 9.31
CA GLU A 50 2.52 2.76 8.65
C GLU A 50 3.79 3.55 8.99
N SER A 51 4.11 3.62 10.29
CA SER A 51 5.29 4.34 10.77
C SER A 51 6.59 3.72 10.27
N VAL A 52 6.69 2.39 10.29
CA VAL A 52 7.86 1.65 9.80
C VAL A 52 8.02 1.82 8.29
N GLU A 53 6.95 1.65 7.52
CA GLU A 53 6.98 1.77 6.07
C GLU A 53 7.39 3.18 5.63
N THR A 54 6.83 4.19 6.29
CA THR A 54 7.15 5.61 6.04
C THR A 54 8.62 5.90 6.29
N GLY A 55 9.14 5.51 7.46
CA GLY A 55 10.55 5.71 7.81
C GLY A 55 11.51 4.93 6.90
N LEU A 56 11.13 3.71 6.51
CA LEU A 56 11.92 2.88 5.61
C LEU A 56 12.00 3.49 4.21
N CYS A 57 10.86 3.89 3.63
CA CYS A 57 10.83 4.56 2.33
C CYS A 57 11.66 5.85 2.36
N GLN A 58 11.50 6.67 3.39
CA GLN A 58 12.26 7.91 3.56
C GLN A 58 13.78 7.65 3.64
N GLY A 59 14.23 6.76 4.52
CA GLY A 59 15.66 6.51 4.71
C GLY A 59 16.33 5.83 3.52
N VAL A 60 15.60 5.02 2.76
CA VAL A 60 16.11 4.38 1.53
C VAL A 60 16.15 5.38 0.38
N ASN A 61 15.14 6.25 0.26
CA ASN A 61 15.14 7.37 -0.68
C ASN A 61 16.37 8.26 -0.45
N GLU A 62 16.64 8.66 0.80
CA GLU A 62 17.80 9.48 1.15
C GLU A 62 19.13 8.79 0.84
N ARG A 63 19.28 7.50 1.21
CA ARG A 63 20.53 6.76 1.03
C ARG A 63 20.87 6.48 -0.44
N LEU A 64 19.87 6.34 -1.30
CA LEU A 64 20.04 5.97 -2.70
C LEU A 64 19.78 7.13 -3.67
N ASP A 65 19.59 8.35 -3.15
CA ASP A 65 19.22 9.54 -3.91
C ASP A 65 18.02 9.30 -4.85
N ARG A 66 16.99 8.66 -4.28
CA ARG A 66 15.74 8.33 -4.97
C ARG A 66 14.56 9.09 -4.38
N PRO A 67 13.65 9.63 -5.19
CA PRO A 67 12.42 10.28 -4.69
C PRO A 67 11.15 9.44 -4.92
N ASP A 68 11.27 8.26 -5.52
CA ASP A 68 10.15 7.51 -6.07
C ASP A 68 9.54 6.48 -5.10
N LEU A 69 10.24 6.09 -4.03
CA LEU A 69 9.67 5.15 -3.07
C LEU A 69 8.61 5.84 -2.21
N LYS A 70 7.43 5.25 -2.13
CA LYS A 70 6.27 5.77 -1.40
C LYS A 70 5.65 4.68 -0.55
N ALA A 71 5.41 4.99 0.72
CA ALA A 71 4.66 4.15 1.64
C ALA A 71 3.19 4.05 1.22
N GLY A 72 2.52 2.98 1.63
CA GLY A 72 1.08 2.84 1.50
C GLY A 72 0.34 3.69 2.51
N ARG A 73 -0.93 3.97 2.23
CA ARG A 73 -1.87 4.48 3.24
C ARG A 73 -2.42 3.30 4.03
N TYR A 74 -2.79 3.56 5.27
CA TYR A 74 -3.36 2.56 6.16
C TYR A 74 -4.72 3.04 6.67
N GLY A 75 -5.68 2.12 6.78
CA GLY A 75 -7.00 2.43 7.34
C GLY A 75 -7.87 3.36 6.50
N ALA A 76 -7.59 3.49 5.19
CA ALA A 76 -8.29 4.45 4.32
C ALA A 76 -9.82 4.24 4.34
N ASP A 77 -10.28 3.02 4.10
CA ASP A 77 -11.71 2.67 4.10
C ASP A 77 -12.35 2.85 5.48
N TYR A 78 -11.61 2.55 6.55
CA TYR A 78 -12.08 2.72 7.92
C TYR A 78 -12.28 4.20 8.26
N ALA A 79 -11.31 5.05 7.91
CA ALA A 79 -11.39 6.49 8.11
C ALA A 79 -12.55 7.10 7.30
N GLU A 80 -12.70 6.72 6.04
CA GLU A 80 -13.80 7.17 5.18
C GLU A 80 -15.17 6.78 5.76
N ALA A 81 -15.32 5.53 6.22
CA ALA A 81 -16.55 5.09 6.87
C ALA A 81 -16.84 5.86 8.18
N GLN A 82 -15.79 6.23 8.92
CA GLN A 82 -15.93 6.94 10.20
C GLN A 82 -16.43 8.38 10.01
N GLU A 83 -16.03 9.05 8.92
CA GLU A 83 -16.46 10.42 8.60
C GLU A 83 -17.95 10.54 8.28
N VAL A 84 -18.58 9.46 7.80
CA VAL A 84 -20.02 9.45 7.47
C VAL A 84 -20.87 9.44 8.75
N PRO A 85 -21.90 10.31 8.87
CA PRO A 85 -22.84 10.28 10.00
C PRO A 85 -23.54 8.93 10.14
N LEU A 86 -23.79 8.50 11.38
CA LEU A 86 -24.33 7.19 11.73
C LEU A 86 -25.62 6.82 10.97
N ASP A 87 -26.49 7.80 10.76
CA ASP A 87 -27.80 7.64 10.08
C ASP A 87 -27.68 7.46 8.56
N GLU A 88 -26.55 7.90 7.98
CA GLU A 88 -26.29 7.91 6.53
C GLU A 88 -25.33 6.81 6.09
N ARG A 89 -24.74 6.06 7.04
CA ARG A 89 -23.79 4.98 6.75
C ARG A 89 -24.43 3.85 5.96
N SER A 90 -23.76 3.41 4.90
CA SER A 90 -24.11 2.20 4.18
C SER A 90 -23.91 0.95 5.05
N ALA A 91 -24.52 -0.18 4.66
CA ALA A 91 -24.30 -1.46 5.33
C ALA A 91 -22.82 -1.89 5.31
N ASP A 92 -22.12 -1.59 4.21
CA ASP A 92 -20.70 -1.89 4.05
C ASP A 92 -19.85 -1.06 5.01
N GLN A 93 -20.12 0.25 5.12
CA GLN A 93 -19.41 1.14 6.05
C GLN A 93 -19.60 0.73 7.51
N LYS A 94 -20.80 0.26 7.89
CA LYS A 94 -21.04 -0.29 9.23
C LYS A 94 -20.19 -1.54 9.46
N THR A 95 -20.19 -2.47 8.50
CA THR A 95 -19.38 -3.69 8.58
C THR A 95 -17.88 -3.40 8.70
N THR A 96 -17.37 -2.40 7.97
CA THR A 96 -15.98 -1.93 8.05
C THR A 96 -15.64 -1.39 9.44
N LEU A 97 -16.55 -0.62 10.05
CA LEU A 97 -16.35 -0.04 11.38
C LEU A 97 -16.48 -1.08 12.50
N ASP A 98 -17.30 -2.12 12.29
CA ASP A 98 -17.49 -3.24 13.23
C ASP A 98 -16.26 -4.16 13.34
N ASP A 99 -15.37 -4.15 12.34
CA ASP A 99 -14.14 -4.98 12.30
C ASP A 99 -12.87 -4.10 12.22
N PRO A 100 -12.56 -3.32 13.28
CA PRO A 100 -11.38 -2.47 13.30
C PRO A 100 -10.08 -3.27 13.19
N ASP A 101 -10.04 -4.50 13.70
CA ASP A 101 -8.86 -5.37 13.61
C ASP A 101 -8.44 -5.66 12.16
N THR A 102 -9.41 -5.71 11.24
CA THR A 102 -9.13 -5.85 9.80
C THR A 102 -8.84 -4.50 9.18
N TYR A 103 -9.75 -3.55 9.35
CA TYR A 103 -9.83 -2.40 8.46
C TYR A 103 -9.04 -1.19 8.96
N LEU A 104 -8.86 -1.01 10.28
CA LEU A 104 -8.19 0.18 10.85
C LEU A 104 -6.73 0.29 10.43
N TYR A 105 -6.04 -0.84 10.31
CA TYR A 105 -4.62 -0.91 9.93
C TYR A 105 -4.43 -1.64 8.59
N GLN A 106 -5.50 -1.80 7.80
CA GLN A 106 -5.38 -2.38 6.48
C GLN A 106 -4.57 -1.46 5.59
N ARG A 107 -3.57 -2.02 4.90
CA ARG A 107 -2.80 -1.28 3.89
C ARG A 107 -3.66 -1.15 2.63
N ASP A 108 -3.93 0.08 2.24
CA ASP A 108 -4.51 0.43 0.94
C ASP A 108 -3.52 0.02 -0.17
N THR A 109 -4.01 -0.45 -1.31
CA THR A 109 -3.19 -0.82 -2.49
C THR A 109 -3.42 0.05 -3.71
N ASP A 110 -4.45 0.90 -3.69
CA ASP A 110 -5.05 1.42 -4.90
C ASP A 110 -4.56 2.84 -5.23
N ASP A 111 -4.41 3.73 -4.22
CA ASP A 111 -3.91 5.10 -4.43
C ASP A 111 -3.27 5.68 -3.14
N PRO A 112 -2.13 6.40 -3.16
CA PRO A 112 -1.19 6.61 -4.27
C PRO A 112 -0.55 5.31 -4.72
N LYS A 113 -0.16 5.24 -6.00
CA LYS A 113 0.62 4.11 -6.54
C LYS A 113 1.83 3.83 -5.65
N ILE A 114 1.73 2.73 -4.90
CA ILE A 114 2.69 2.37 -3.86
C ILE A 114 3.95 1.86 -4.51
N ARG A 115 5.08 2.34 -4.00
CA ARG A 115 6.41 1.89 -4.44
C ARG A 115 7.28 1.63 -3.23
N SER A 116 6.74 0.85 -2.31
CA SER A 116 7.41 0.45 -1.09
C SER A 116 8.05 -0.93 -1.26
N LEU A 117 9.16 -1.11 -0.56
CA LEU A 117 9.85 -2.39 -0.42
C LEU A 117 9.32 -3.24 0.74
N MET A 118 8.34 -2.73 1.51
CA MET A 118 7.77 -3.43 2.66
C MET A 118 6.59 -4.33 2.26
N ILE A 119 6.61 -5.55 2.79
CA ILE A 119 5.47 -6.47 2.77
C ILE A 119 4.99 -6.65 4.21
N PRO A 120 3.79 -6.13 4.59
CA PRO A 120 3.20 -6.41 5.88
C PRO A 120 2.74 -7.88 5.94
N PHE A 121 3.09 -8.58 7.01
CA PHE A 121 2.75 -9.99 7.20
C PHE A 121 1.93 -10.18 8.47
N TYR A 122 0.62 -10.34 8.32
CA TYR A 122 -0.33 -10.52 9.41
C TYR A 122 -0.41 -11.98 9.83
N TRP A 123 -0.25 -12.28 11.13
CA TRP A 123 -0.39 -13.64 11.64
C TRP A 123 -1.05 -13.69 13.02
N GLY A 124 -1.94 -14.66 13.18
CA GLY A 124 -2.72 -14.79 14.40
C GLY A 124 -3.94 -15.69 14.25
N TYR A 125 -4.67 -15.84 15.35
CA TYR A 125 -5.97 -16.49 15.38
C TYR A 125 -7.08 -15.44 15.22
N ARG A 126 -7.92 -15.62 14.20
CA ARG A 126 -9.15 -14.86 14.03
C ARG A 126 -10.30 -15.64 14.66
N ALA A 127 -10.93 -15.06 15.68
CA ALA A 127 -12.08 -15.65 16.33
C ALA A 127 -13.26 -15.75 15.36
N ALA A 128 -14.01 -16.84 15.45
CA ALA A 128 -15.26 -16.98 14.70
C ALA A 128 -16.30 -15.98 15.22
N PRO A 129 -17.24 -15.50 14.39
CA PRO A 129 -18.17 -14.44 14.76
C PRO A 129 -19.02 -14.73 16.02
N ASP A 130 -19.32 -16.00 16.26
CA ASP A 130 -20.04 -16.51 17.43
C ASP A 130 -19.26 -16.41 18.75
N HIS A 131 -17.93 -16.26 18.68
CA HIS A 131 -17.06 -16.06 19.82
C HIS A 131 -16.74 -14.59 20.10
N VAL A 132 -17.18 -13.67 19.24
CA VAL A 132 -16.96 -12.23 19.40
C VAL A 132 -18.11 -11.62 20.18
N LYS A 133 -17.82 -11.06 21.36
CA LYS A 133 -18.79 -10.27 22.11
C LYS A 133 -18.97 -8.91 21.43
N ARG A 134 -20.17 -8.64 20.93
CA ARG A 134 -20.58 -7.34 20.39
C ARG A 134 -21.24 -6.52 21.50
N ASP A 135 -21.08 -5.21 21.45
CA ASP A 135 -21.84 -4.30 22.29
C ASP A 135 -23.28 -4.15 21.76
N ASP A 136 -24.18 -3.67 22.63
CA ASP A 136 -25.59 -3.50 22.29
C ASP A 136 -25.84 -2.34 21.30
N ALA A 137 -24.79 -1.62 20.91
CA ALA A 137 -24.87 -0.38 20.14
C ALA A 137 -24.95 -0.61 18.62
N GLY A 138 -24.59 -1.81 18.13
CA GLY A 138 -24.65 -2.13 16.71
C GLY A 138 -23.52 -1.46 15.95
#